data_AF-A0A497LRD0-F1
#
_entry.id   AF-A0A497LRD0-F1
#
_cell.length_a   1.000
_cell.length_b   1.000
_cell.length_c   1.000
_cell.angle_alpha   90.00
_cell.angle_beta   90.00
_cell.angle_gamma   90.00
#
_symmetry.space_group_name_H-M   'P 1'
#
loop_
_entity.id
_entity.type
_entity.pdbx_description
1 polymer ?
#
loop_
_entity_poly.entity_id
_entity_poly.type
_entity_poly.pdbx_seq_one_letter_code
_entity_poly.pdbx_strand_id
1 'polypeptide(L)'
;MQHADLTVVQAEEAGAVLKVKPIRELQHTLALSSYMGGYRIALLLRFEAANANAQNALLKTLEEPNPKVLLLLTADDPENLFPTITSRCELLRLRPMAIEDLAGVLESQDNLPKDKAQLLAHISAGRVGYAKRLAGDEEVLERRKQWMSDMLALLPASKIERFHYSERISRTGKKDRAEAKRVLLEGMTYWLSFWRDVLLVGTESGTQITNIDLRGSVNQTAEVVVPRDAACAVSALEHAFKRIQVANLQLMLDNLLLDWPTVPAG
;
A
#
# COMPACT_ATOMS: atom_id res chain seq x y z
N MET A 1 22.50 2.66 5.57
CA MET A 1 23.35 1.47 5.76
C MET A 1 24.16 1.28 4.50
N GLN A 2 25.48 1.44 4.55
CA GLN A 2 26.38 1.09 3.45
C GLN A 2 27.20 -0.11 3.89
N HIS A 3 27.15 -1.18 3.12
CA HIS A 3 27.93 -2.40 3.34
C HIS A 3 28.57 -2.78 2.01
N ALA A 4 29.88 -3.05 2.00
CA ALA A 4 30.66 -3.20 0.77
C ALA A 4 30.17 -4.31 -0.17
N ASP A 5 29.61 -5.38 0.41
CA ASP A 5 29.07 -6.53 -0.32
C ASP A 5 27.54 -6.52 -0.48
N LEU A 6 26.86 -5.41 -0.12
CA LEU A 6 25.43 -5.23 -0.33
C LEU A 6 25.17 -4.12 -1.36
N THR A 7 24.51 -4.48 -2.45
CA THR A 7 24.02 -3.51 -3.43
C THR A 7 22.50 -3.45 -3.37
N VAL A 8 21.94 -2.27 -3.09
CA VAL A 8 20.50 -2.03 -3.14
C VAL A 8 20.16 -1.32 -4.44
N VAL A 9 19.24 -1.89 -5.21
CA VAL A 9 18.75 -1.33 -6.48
C VAL A 9 17.26 -1.04 -6.35
N GLN A 10 16.86 0.17 -6.69
CA GLN A 10 15.46 0.60 -6.71
C GLN A 10 15.27 1.73 -7.73
N ALA A 11 14.02 2.03 -8.09
CA ALA A 11 13.72 3.25 -8.84
C ALA A 11 14.15 4.50 -8.04
N GLU A 12 14.64 5.52 -8.75
CA GLU A 12 15.16 6.76 -8.15
C GLU A 12 14.10 7.50 -7.32
N GLU A 13 12.84 7.48 -7.78
CA GLU A 13 11.70 8.08 -7.11
C GLU A 13 10.59 7.05 -6.88
N ALA A 14 9.76 7.29 -5.85
CA ALA A 14 8.60 6.45 -5.58
C ALA A 14 7.59 6.55 -6.74
N GLY A 15 7.25 5.41 -7.36
CA GLY A 15 6.36 5.34 -8.52
C GLY A 15 7.04 5.58 -9.87
N ALA A 16 8.36 5.83 -9.89
CA ALA A 16 9.12 5.89 -11.12
C ALA A 16 9.47 4.49 -11.64
N VAL A 17 9.73 4.42 -12.95
CA VAL A 17 10.13 3.18 -13.63
C VAL A 17 11.62 2.92 -13.40
N LEU A 18 11.95 1.72 -12.92
CA LEU A 18 13.33 1.24 -12.85
C LEU A 18 13.83 0.87 -14.26
N LYS A 19 14.79 1.65 -14.74
CA LYS A 19 15.39 1.48 -16.08
C LYS A 19 16.45 0.38 -16.07
N VAL A 20 16.87 -0.05 -17.26
CA VAL A 20 17.83 -1.16 -17.45
C VAL A 20 19.27 -0.84 -16.97
N LYS A 21 19.68 0.43 -16.98
CA LYS A 21 21.06 0.83 -16.68
C LYS A 21 21.53 0.39 -15.26
N PRO A 22 20.79 0.67 -14.17
CA PRO A 22 21.12 0.16 -12.84
C PRO A 22 21.26 -1.37 -12.77
N ILE A 23 20.47 -2.12 -13.54
CA ILE A 23 20.56 -3.58 -13.57
C ILE A 23 21.85 -4.04 -14.24
N ARG A 24 22.26 -3.41 -15.35
CA ARG A 24 23.53 -3.74 -16.01
C ARG A 24 24.74 -3.41 -15.13
N GLU A 25 24.70 -2.31 -14.39
CA GLU A 25 25.74 -1.93 -13.42
C GLU A 25 25.81 -2.94 -12.26
N LEU A 26 24.65 -3.39 -11.79
CA LEU A 26 24.56 -4.47 -10.80
C LEU A 26 25.22 -5.75 -11.31
N GLN A 27 24.93 -6.17 -12.55
CA GLN A 27 25.53 -7.38 -13.13
C GLN A 27 27.05 -7.34 -13.16
N HIS A 28 27.63 -6.19 -13.51
CA HIS A 28 29.09 -6.02 -13.48
C HIS A 28 29.64 -6.17 -12.05
N THR A 29 28.96 -5.58 -11.08
CA THR A 29 29.33 -5.68 -9.66
C THR A 29 29.24 -7.11 -9.14
N LEU A 30 28.22 -7.87 -9.56
CA LEU A 30 28.00 -9.27 -9.17
C LEU A 30 29.01 -10.25 -9.81
N ALA A 31 29.64 -9.87 -10.92
CA ALA A 31 30.70 -10.66 -11.54
C ALA A 31 32.02 -10.60 -10.74
N LEU A 32 32.20 -9.60 -9.88
CA LEU A 32 33.39 -9.44 -9.06
C LEU A 32 33.30 -10.26 -7.76
N SER A 33 34.44 -10.74 -7.28
CA SER A 33 34.55 -11.38 -5.97
C SER A 33 34.05 -10.46 -4.84
N SER A 34 33.51 -11.05 -3.77
CA SER A 34 33.13 -10.29 -2.57
C SER A 34 34.38 -9.72 -1.89
N TYR A 35 34.24 -8.54 -1.29
CA TYR A 35 35.33 -7.86 -0.60
C TYR A 35 35.71 -8.59 0.69
N MET A 36 34.73 -9.14 1.40
CA MET A 36 34.93 -9.84 2.68
C MET A 36 34.97 -11.37 2.55
N GLY A 37 35.04 -11.92 1.33
CA GLY A 37 35.17 -13.36 1.07
C GLY A 37 33.89 -14.20 1.25
N GLY A 38 32.81 -13.59 1.76
CA GLY A 38 31.48 -14.18 1.93
C GLY A 38 30.59 -14.06 0.69
N TYR A 39 29.27 -13.95 0.91
CA TYR A 39 28.30 -13.70 -0.15
C TYR A 39 28.26 -12.22 -0.55
N ARG A 40 28.07 -11.97 -1.84
CA ARG A 40 27.65 -10.67 -2.37
C ARG A 40 26.13 -10.67 -2.51
N ILE A 41 25.47 -9.68 -1.92
CA ILE A 41 24.01 -9.61 -1.85
C ILE A 41 23.52 -8.46 -2.73
N ALA A 42 22.56 -8.74 -3.61
CA ALA A 42 21.79 -7.72 -4.30
C ALA A 42 20.36 -7.70 -3.79
N LEU A 43 19.90 -6.54 -3.32
CA LEU A 43 18.52 -6.31 -2.91
C LEU A 43 17.84 -5.40 -3.92
N LEU A 44 16.92 -5.96 -4.71
CA LEU A 44 16.11 -5.24 -5.69
C LEU A 44 14.76 -4.90 -5.05
N LEU A 45 14.57 -3.63 -4.72
CA LEU A 45 13.34 -3.16 -4.07
C LEU A 45 12.29 -2.79 -5.13
N ARG A 46 11.05 -3.26 -4.92
CA ARG A 46 9.90 -3.01 -5.81
C ARG A 46 10.22 -3.31 -7.27
N PHE A 47 10.65 -4.54 -7.54
CA PHE A 47 11.14 -4.92 -8.87
C PHE A 47 10.03 -4.93 -9.95
N GLU A 48 8.76 -4.94 -9.56
CA GLU A 48 7.61 -4.66 -10.42
C GLU A 48 7.69 -3.29 -11.12
N ALA A 49 8.43 -2.33 -10.54
CA ALA A 49 8.68 -1.04 -11.18
C ALA A 49 9.67 -1.12 -12.35
N ALA A 50 10.35 -2.27 -12.53
CA ALA A 50 11.31 -2.48 -13.61
C ALA A 50 10.62 -2.58 -14.96
N ASN A 51 11.10 -1.81 -15.95
CA ASN A 51 10.62 -1.98 -17.31
C ASN A 51 11.04 -3.34 -17.91
N ALA A 52 10.42 -3.71 -19.03
CA ALA A 52 10.69 -4.98 -19.71
C ALA A 52 12.18 -5.20 -20.00
N ASN A 53 12.91 -4.15 -20.40
CA ASN A 53 14.35 -4.23 -20.67
C ASN A 53 15.18 -4.53 -19.41
N ALA A 54 14.80 -3.94 -18.27
CA ALA A 54 15.42 -4.17 -16.97
C ALA A 54 15.13 -5.60 -16.45
N GLN A 55 13.89 -6.06 -16.57
CA GLN A 55 13.50 -7.42 -16.21
C GLN A 55 14.25 -8.46 -17.05
N ASN A 56 14.30 -8.28 -18.37
CA ASN A 56 15.05 -9.17 -19.28
C ASN A 56 16.56 -9.16 -18.99
N ALA A 57 17.13 -8.01 -18.63
CA ALA A 57 18.55 -7.95 -18.30
C ALA A 57 18.87 -8.84 -17.09
N LEU A 58 18.02 -8.87 -16.06
CA LEU A 58 18.24 -9.67 -14.86
C LEU A 58 18.19 -11.18 -15.11
N LEU A 59 17.43 -11.64 -16.11
CA LEU A 59 17.27 -13.08 -16.41
C LEU A 59 18.61 -13.80 -16.58
N LYS A 60 19.57 -13.17 -17.26
CA LYS A 60 20.90 -13.76 -17.44
C LYS A 60 21.59 -14.08 -16.10
N THR A 61 21.40 -13.24 -15.10
CA THR A 61 22.00 -13.43 -13.77
C THR A 61 21.24 -14.45 -12.93
N LEU A 62 19.93 -14.60 -13.16
CA LEU A 62 19.11 -15.63 -12.52
C LEU A 62 19.36 -17.03 -13.11
N GLU A 63 19.67 -17.11 -14.41
CA GLU A 63 19.98 -18.36 -15.11
C GLU A 63 21.38 -18.90 -14.77
N GLU A 64 22.36 -18.02 -14.64
CA GLU A 64 23.75 -18.39 -14.34
C GLU A 64 24.26 -17.64 -13.09
N PRO A 65 23.70 -17.90 -11.90
CA PRO A 65 24.10 -17.19 -10.69
C PRO A 65 25.50 -17.64 -10.26
N ASN A 66 26.35 -16.67 -9.89
CA ASN A 66 27.62 -16.97 -9.24
C ASN A 66 27.33 -17.65 -7.88
N PRO A 67 28.02 -18.75 -7.51
CA PRO A 67 27.76 -19.50 -6.28
C PRO A 67 27.79 -18.67 -4.98
N LYS A 68 28.50 -17.53 -4.98
CA LYS A 68 28.58 -16.60 -3.85
C LYS A 68 27.74 -15.34 -4.03
N VAL A 69 26.71 -15.37 -4.87
CA VAL A 69 25.78 -14.25 -5.06
C VAL A 69 24.39 -14.64 -4.55
N LEU A 70 23.79 -13.77 -3.74
CA LEU A 70 22.41 -13.87 -3.32
C LEU A 70 21.61 -12.71 -3.91
N LEU A 71 20.53 -13.03 -4.63
CA LEU A 71 19.59 -12.06 -5.17
C LEU A 71 18.31 -12.08 -4.33
N LEU A 72 17.93 -10.92 -3.80
CA LEU A 72 16.70 -10.70 -3.08
C LEU A 72 15.85 -9.72 -3.87
N LEU A 73 14.71 -10.18 -4.37
CA LEU A 73 13.75 -9.34 -5.07
C LEU A 73 12.53 -9.14 -4.17
N THR A 74 12.05 -7.91 -4.10
CA THR A 74 10.75 -7.62 -3.48
C THR A 74 9.78 -7.18 -4.56
N ALA A 75 8.54 -7.68 -4.47
CA ALA A 75 7.43 -7.21 -5.27
C ALA A 75 6.15 -7.20 -4.44
N ASP A 76 5.21 -6.33 -4.80
CA ASP A 76 3.87 -6.28 -4.20
C ASP A 76 3.02 -7.50 -4.58
N ASP A 77 3.09 -7.92 -5.84
CA ASP A 77 2.48 -9.12 -6.39
C ASP A 77 3.46 -9.83 -7.36
N PRO A 78 3.73 -11.14 -7.21
CA PRO A 78 4.54 -11.88 -8.18
C PRO A 78 4.00 -11.85 -9.61
N GLU A 79 2.70 -11.66 -9.82
CA GLU A 79 2.10 -11.54 -11.16
C GLU A 79 2.51 -10.26 -11.90
N ASN A 80 3.02 -9.26 -11.19
CA ASN A 80 3.57 -8.04 -11.80
C ASN A 80 4.98 -8.25 -12.38
N LEU A 81 5.60 -9.40 -12.13
CA LEU A 81 6.89 -9.79 -12.68
C LEU A 81 6.72 -10.75 -13.86
N PHE A 82 7.71 -10.80 -14.76
CA PHE A 82 7.69 -11.79 -15.82
C PHE A 82 7.68 -13.22 -15.26
N PRO A 83 6.87 -14.14 -15.83
CA PRO A 83 6.86 -15.54 -15.43
C PRO A 83 8.23 -16.21 -15.48
N THR A 84 9.13 -15.72 -16.34
CA THR A 84 10.50 -16.21 -16.47
C THR A 84 11.41 -15.82 -15.30
N ILE A 85 11.09 -14.75 -14.57
CA ILE A 85 11.75 -14.37 -13.32
C ILE A 85 11.20 -15.24 -12.20
N THR A 86 9.87 -15.28 -12.04
CA THR A 86 9.25 -15.98 -10.91
C THR A 86 9.50 -17.48 -10.94
N SER A 87 9.65 -18.09 -12.12
CA SER A 87 10.02 -19.51 -12.26
C SER A 87 11.46 -19.84 -11.83
N ARG A 88 12.32 -18.83 -11.66
CA ARG A 88 13.74 -18.96 -11.25
C ARG A 88 14.00 -18.42 -9.85
N CYS A 89 12.95 -18.00 -9.15
CA CYS A 89 13.04 -17.48 -7.80
C CYS A 89 12.25 -18.37 -6.84
N GLU A 90 12.76 -18.54 -5.63
CA GLU A 90 11.97 -19.10 -4.53
C GLU A 90 11.00 -18.03 -4.02
N LEU A 91 9.71 -18.32 -4.04
CA LEU A 91 8.68 -17.35 -3.64
C LEU A 91 8.43 -17.40 -2.13
N LEU A 92 8.96 -16.41 -1.41
CA LEU A 92 8.68 -16.19 0.01
C LEU A 92 7.53 -15.19 0.19
N ARG A 93 6.33 -15.68 0.52
CA ARG A 93 5.15 -14.84 0.76
C ARG A 93 5.17 -14.24 2.17
N LEU A 94 5.33 -12.93 2.27
CA LEU A 94 5.20 -12.20 3.53
C LEU A 94 3.71 -11.93 3.81
N ARG A 95 3.11 -12.77 4.66
CA ARG A 95 1.70 -12.62 5.07
C ARG A 95 1.58 -11.67 6.27
N PRO A 96 0.45 -10.94 6.41
CA PRO A 96 0.18 -10.20 7.62
C PRO A 96 0.22 -11.09 8.85
N MET A 97 0.66 -10.52 9.97
CA MET A 97 0.61 -11.17 11.28
C MET A 97 -0.85 -11.22 11.77
N ALA A 98 -1.22 -12.22 12.57
CA ALA A 98 -2.52 -12.22 13.22
C ALA A 98 -2.67 -10.97 14.10
N ILE A 99 -3.88 -10.45 14.23
CA ILE A 99 -4.14 -9.18 14.91
C ILE A 99 -3.75 -9.27 16.39
N GLU A 100 -4.11 -10.37 17.02
CA GLU A 100 -3.83 -10.66 18.43
C GLU A 100 -2.32 -10.80 18.68
N ASP A 101 -1.59 -11.48 17.79
CA ASP A 101 -0.13 -11.60 17.88
C ASP A 101 0.56 -10.24 17.72
N LEU A 102 0.11 -9.42 16.76
CA LEU A 102 0.67 -8.09 16.55
C LEU A 102 0.38 -7.16 17.73
N ALA A 103 -0.83 -7.20 18.30
CA ALA A 103 -1.15 -6.46 19.52
C ALA A 103 -0.20 -6.86 20.66
N GLY A 104 0.02 -8.17 20.87
CA GLY A 104 0.96 -8.68 21.87
C GLY A 104 2.41 -8.23 21.64
N VAL A 105 2.87 -8.18 20.39
CA VAL A 105 4.20 -7.64 20.04
C VAL A 105 4.30 -6.15 20.36
N LEU A 106 3.29 -5.36 20.01
CA LEU A 106 3.26 -3.92 20.26
C LEU A 106 3.21 -3.60 21.77
N GLU A 107 2.48 -4.41 22.56
CA GLU A 107 2.45 -4.28 24.02
C GLU A 107 3.81 -4.63 24.63
N SER A 108 4.36 -5.79 24.30
CA SER A 108 5.54 -6.34 24.98
C SER A 108 6.88 -5.75 24.51
N GLN A 109 7.03 -5.47 23.22
CA GLN A 109 8.29 -4.98 22.64
C GLN A 109 8.30 -3.46 22.48
N ASP A 110 7.17 -2.87 22.12
CA ASP A 110 7.05 -1.43 21.87
C ASP A 110 6.44 -0.67 23.08
N ASN A 111 6.13 -1.37 24.19
CA ASN A 111 5.60 -0.82 25.45
C ASN A 111 4.35 0.04 25.29
N LEU A 112 3.47 -0.29 24.34
CA LEU A 112 2.21 0.42 24.14
C LEU A 112 1.14 -0.03 25.14
N PRO A 113 0.24 0.88 25.58
CA PRO A 113 -0.96 0.49 26.30
C PRO A 113 -1.81 -0.48 25.47
N LYS A 114 -2.40 -1.48 26.14
CA LYS A 114 -3.22 -2.54 25.52
C LYS A 114 -4.23 -2.02 24.49
N ASP A 115 -5.01 -1.00 24.85
CA ASP A 115 -6.03 -0.46 23.95
C ASP A 115 -5.43 0.20 22.70
N LYS A 116 -4.28 0.90 22.83
CA LYS A 116 -3.57 1.48 21.69
C LYS A 116 -2.95 0.38 20.82
N ALA A 117 -2.33 -0.64 21.43
CA ALA A 117 -1.76 -1.77 20.71
C ALA A 117 -2.83 -2.53 19.90
N GLN A 118 -3.98 -2.82 20.51
CA GLN A 118 -5.11 -3.46 19.83
C GLN A 118 -5.60 -2.60 18.66
N LEU A 119 -5.80 -1.30 18.88
CA LEU A 119 -6.21 -0.36 17.83
C LEU A 119 -5.24 -0.35 16.64
N LEU A 120 -3.94 -0.24 16.91
CA LEU A 120 -2.92 -0.20 15.86
C LEU A 120 -2.76 -1.53 15.13
N ALA A 121 -2.93 -2.66 15.82
CA ALA A 121 -2.95 -3.98 15.20
C ALA A 121 -4.10 -4.09 14.19
N HIS A 122 -5.31 -3.65 14.58
CA HIS A 122 -6.48 -3.63 13.69
C HIS A 122 -6.32 -2.66 12.53
N ILE A 123 -5.98 -1.38 12.77
CA ILE A 123 -5.79 -0.37 11.71
C ILE A 123 -4.72 -0.80 10.71
N SER A 124 -3.66 -1.45 11.20
CA SER A 124 -2.59 -1.93 10.33
C SER A 124 -2.94 -3.20 9.55
N ALA A 125 -4.04 -3.88 9.90
CA ALA A 125 -4.44 -5.17 9.35
C ALA A 125 -3.29 -6.20 9.40
N GLY A 126 -2.57 -6.27 10.52
CA GLY A 126 -1.46 -7.22 10.71
C GLY A 126 -0.13 -6.80 10.07
N ARG A 127 -0.05 -5.62 9.43
CA ARG A 127 1.18 -5.10 8.81
C ARG A 127 2.10 -4.48 9.86
N VAL A 128 2.99 -5.30 10.41
CA VAL A 128 3.91 -4.94 11.53
C VAL A 128 4.63 -3.60 11.30
N GLY A 129 5.29 -3.43 10.16
CA GLY A 129 6.04 -2.20 9.87
C GLY A 129 5.16 -0.94 9.78
N TYR A 130 3.90 -1.10 9.35
CA TYR A 130 2.93 0.00 9.33
C TYR A 130 2.39 0.29 10.74
N ALA A 131 2.11 -0.74 11.54
CA ALA A 131 1.72 -0.57 12.94
C ALA A 131 2.79 0.17 13.76
N LYS A 132 4.06 -0.19 13.61
CA LYS A 132 5.18 0.50 14.28
C LYS A 132 5.32 1.96 13.82
N ARG A 133 5.04 2.25 12.54
CA ARG A 133 4.99 3.62 12.05
C ARG A 133 3.87 4.42 12.71
N LEU A 134 2.66 3.87 12.80
CA LEU A 134 1.54 4.51 13.50
C LEU A 134 1.82 4.72 14.98
N ALA A 135 2.55 3.79 15.61
CA ALA A 135 2.95 3.91 17.01
C ALA A 135 3.95 5.04 17.25
N GLY A 136 4.90 5.22 16.33
CA GLY A 136 5.98 6.20 16.45
C GLY A 136 5.70 7.58 15.85
N ASP A 137 4.63 7.74 15.08
CA ASP A 137 4.29 8.98 14.36
C ASP A 137 2.79 9.28 14.48
N GLU A 138 2.45 10.12 15.46
CA GLU A 138 1.06 10.51 15.74
C GLU A 138 0.46 11.34 14.58
N GLU A 139 1.27 12.01 13.75
CA GLU A 139 0.74 12.74 12.58
C GLU A 139 0.11 11.78 11.57
N VAL A 140 0.61 10.55 11.44
CA VAL A 140 0.00 9.54 10.56
C VAL A 140 -1.41 9.18 11.06
N LEU A 141 -1.58 9.05 12.37
CA LEU A 141 -2.88 8.76 12.98
C LEU A 141 -3.85 9.94 12.80
N GLU A 142 -3.39 11.17 13.02
CA GLU A 142 -4.22 12.37 12.82
C GLU A 142 -4.61 12.55 11.35
N ARG A 143 -3.70 12.30 10.40
CA ARG A 143 -4.04 12.30 8.97
C ARG A 143 -5.09 11.25 8.65
N ARG A 144 -4.97 10.02 9.17
CA ARG A 144 -6.01 9.00 9.02
C ARG A 144 -7.35 9.49 9.57
N LYS A 145 -7.39 10.03 10.80
CA LYS A 145 -8.61 10.54 11.42
C LYS A 145 -9.26 11.61 10.53
N GLN A 146 -8.48 12.55 10.00
CA GLN A 146 -8.98 13.57 9.09
C GLN A 146 -9.60 12.96 7.82
N TRP A 147 -8.90 12.03 7.16
CA TRP A 147 -9.43 11.37 5.94
C TRP A 147 -10.71 10.60 6.18
N MET A 148 -10.84 9.94 7.34
CA MET A 148 -12.04 9.20 7.72
C MET A 148 -13.18 10.16 8.09
N SER A 149 -12.88 11.24 8.81
CA SER A 149 -13.86 12.29 9.12
C SER A 149 -14.40 12.94 7.85
N ASP A 150 -13.52 13.29 6.93
CA ASP A 150 -13.86 13.85 5.63
C ASP A 150 -14.74 12.89 4.83
N MET A 151 -14.40 11.59 4.81
CA MET A 151 -15.21 10.56 4.16
C MET A 151 -16.63 10.51 4.72
N LEU A 152 -16.76 10.42 6.05
CA LEU A 152 -18.06 10.33 6.71
C LEU A 152 -18.91 11.57 6.46
N ALA A 153 -18.30 12.75 6.40
CA ALA A 153 -18.99 14.00 6.04
C ALA A 153 -19.46 14.02 4.59
N LEU A 154 -18.78 13.32 3.67
CA LEU A 154 -19.16 13.24 2.26
C LEU A 154 -20.31 12.27 1.98
N LEU A 155 -20.56 11.29 2.86
CA LEU A 155 -21.63 10.31 2.67
C LEU A 155 -23.04 10.96 2.60
N PRO A 156 -23.43 11.88 3.50
CA PRO A 156 -24.70 12.61 3.39
C PRO A 156 -24.64 13.81 2.44
N ALA A 157 -23.44 14.21 2.00
CA ALA A 157 -23.23 15.45 1.25
C ALA A 157 -23.87 15.43 -0.15
N SER A 158 -24.28 16.61 -0.61
CA SER A 158 -24.75 16.83 -1.97
C SER A 158 -23.64 16.60 -3.00
N LYS A 159 -24.03 16.34 -4.26
CA LYS A 159 -23.08 16.18 -5.37
C LYS A 159 -22.15 17.39 -5.51
N ILE A 160 -22.66 18.61 -5.28
CA ILE A 160 -21.90 19.87 -5.36
C ILE A 160 -20.79 19.89 -4.29
N GLU A 161 -21.11 19.51 -3.06
CA GLU A 161 -20.12 19.44 -1.97
C GLU A 161 -19.03 18.38 -2.24
N ARG A 162 -19.42 17.23 -2.80
CA ARG A 162 -18.48 16.18 -3.23
C ARG A 162 -17.53 16.68 -4.33
N PHE A 163 -18.02 17.45 -5.30
CA PHE A 163 -17.18 18.10 -6.32
C PHE A 163 -16.19 19.11 -5.72
N HIS A 164 -16.64 19.97 -4.79
CA HIS A 164 -15.76 20.92 -4.12
C HIS A 164 -14.66 20.22 -3.32
N TYR A 165 -15.00 19.09 -2.67
CA TYR A 165 -14.02 18.27 -1.99
C TYR A 165 -12.95 17.73 -2.94
N SER A 166 -13.37 17.14 -4.07
CA SER A 166 -12.48 16.65 -5.12
C SER A 166 -11.55 17.75 -5.64
N GLU A 167 -12.08 18.93 -5.94
CA GLU A 167 -11.31 20.09 -6.40
C GLU A 167 -10.27 20.53 -5.35
N ARG A 168 -10.66 20.56 -4.06
CA ARG A 168 -9.77 20.93 -2.95
C ARG A 168 -8.62 19.92 -2.80
N ILE A 169 -8.93 18.62 -2.75
CA ILE A 169 -7.93 17.57 -2.55
C ILE A 169 -6.99 17.47 -3.75
N SER A 170 -7.51 17.49 -4.98
CA SER A 170 -6.69 17.42 -6.19
C SER A 170 -5.75 18.62 -6.37
N ARG A 171 -6.07 19.76 -5.74
CA ARG A 171 -5.23 20.96 -5.69
C ARG A 171 -4.22 20.95 -4.53
N THR A 172 -4.33 20.01 -3.59
CA THR A 172 -3.32 19.85 -2.54
C THR A 172 -2.02 19.40 -3.22
N GLY A 173 -0.94 20.16 -3.06
CA GLY A 173 0.31 19.91 -3.81
C GLY A 173 0.39 20.55 -5.20
N LYS A 174 -0.25 21.71 -5.45
CA LYS A 174 -0.17 22.46 -6.74
C LYS A 174 1.24 22.62 -7.34
N LYS A 175 2.30 22.54 -6.52
CA LYS A 175 3.70 22.64 -6.98
C LYS A 175 4.36 21.29 -7.27
N ASP A 176 3.81 20.18 -6.76
CA ASP A 176 4.35 18.83 -6.93
C ASP A 176 3.22 17.80 -7.15
N ARG A 177 3.10 17.33 -8.39
CA ARG A 177 2.12 16.31 -8.77
C ARG A 177 2.40 14.96 -8.10
N ALA A 178 3.65 14.62 -7.82
CA ALA A 178 4.01 13.36 -7.15
C ALA A 178 3.54 13.39 -5.69
N GLU A 179 3.68 14.52 -5.02
CA GLU A 179 3.13 14.72 -3.67
C GLU A 179 1.61 14.62 -3.65
N ALA A 180 0.91 15.31 -4.56
CA ALA A 180 -0.55 15.24 -4.67
C ALA A 180 -1.05 13.80 -4.84
N LYS A 181 -0.38 13.02 -5.71
CA LYS A 181 -0.65 11.58 -5.89
C LYS A 181 -0.44 10.80 -4.60
N ARG A 182 0.67 11.02 -3.89
CA ARG A 182 0.99 10.32 -2.65
C ARG A 182 -0.06 10.56 -1.57
N VAL A 183 -0.46 11.82 -1.38
CA VAL A 183 -1.49 12.21 -0.41
C VAL A 183 -2.83 11.56 -0.76
N LEU A 184 -3.21 11.56 -2.04
CA LEU A 184 -4.44 10.92 -2.49
C LEU A 184 -4.42 9.39 -2.34
N LEU A 185 -3.29 8.74 -2.66
CA LEU A 185 -3.09 7.30 -2.43
C LEU A 185 -3.31 6.92 -0.97
N GLU A 186 -2.77 7.72 -0.05
CA GLU A 186 -2.93 7.53 1.38
C GLU A 186 -4.43 7.60 1.77
N GLY A 187 -5.13 8.66 1.36
CA GLY A 187 -6.56 8.83 1.64
C GLY A 187 -7.44 7.71 1.07
N MET A 188 -7.22 7.36 -0.21
CA MET A 188 -7.95 6.26 -0.85
C MET A 188 -7.70 4.92 -0.16
N THR A 189 -6.54 4.71 0.48
CA THR A 189 -6.25 3.47 1.21
C THR A 189 -7.12 3.38 2.46
N TYR A 190 -7.37 4.50 3.13
CA TYR A 190 -8.28 4.56 4.27
C TYR A 190 -9.74 4.39 3.84
N TRP A 191 -10.15 4.99 2.73
CA TRP A 191 -11.50 4.81 2.19
C TRP A 191 -11.75 3.35 1.76
N LEU A 192 -10.75 2.69 1.19
CA LEU A 192 -10.83 1.28 0.82
C LEU A 192 -11.02 0.41 2.06
N SER A 193 -10.29 0.67 3.15
CA SER A 193 -10.44 -0.09 4.39
C SER A 193 -11.83 0.10 5.00
N PHE A 194 -12.38 1.32 4.95
CA PHE A 194 -13.74 1.59 5.43
C PHE A 194 -14.80 0.84 4.61
N TRP A 195 -14.78 0.97 3.28
CA TRP A 195 -15.75 0.29 2.41
C TRP A 195 -15.64 -1.23 2.50
N ARG A 196 -14.42 -1.76 2.69
CA ARG A 196 -14.22 -3.17 3.00
C ARG A 196 -14.91 -3.56 4.30
N ASP A 197 -14.76 -2.80 5.37
CA ASP A 197 -15.42 -3.10 6.64
C ASP A 197 -16.94 -3.05 6.53
N VAL A 198 -17.49 -2.05 5.81
CA VAL A 198 -18.94 -1.97 5.51
C VAL A 198 -19.41 -3.21 4.75
N LEU A 199 -18.65 -3.65 3.73
CA LEU A 199 -18.95 -4.87 2.99
C LEU A 199 -18.92 -6.12 3.88
N LEU A 200 -17.90 -6.24 4.75
CA LEU A 200 -17.76 -7.38 5.66
C LEU A 200 -18.90 -7.47 6.69
N VAL A 201 -19.34 -6.31 7.21
CA VAL A 201 -20.47 -6.22 8.14
C VAL A 201 -21.78 -6.51 7.40
N GLY A 202 -22.03 -5.88 6.26
CA GLY A 202 -23.27 -6.06 5.49
C GLY A 202 -23.45 -7.47 4.91
N THR A 203 -22.36 -8.25 4.79
CA THR A 203 -22.40 -9.66 4.36
C THR A 203 -22.40 -10.65 5.53
N GLU A 204 -22.37 -10.17 6.78
CA GLU A 204 -22.29 -10.99 8.00
C GLU A 204 -21.14 -12.02 7.95
N SER A 205 -20.01 -11.63 7.34
CA SER A 205 -18.90 -12.55 7.03
C SER A 205 -18.22 -13.19 8.25
N GLY A 206 -18.47 -12.68 9.47
CA GLY A 206 -17.80 -13.07 10.70
C GLY A 206 -16.32 -12.66 10.78
N THR A 207 -15.79 -11.98 9.75
CA THR A 207 -14.41 -11.49 9.73
C THR A 207 -14.27 -10.22 10.56
N GLN A 208 -13.17 -10.10 11.30
CA GLN A 208 -12.88 -8.88 12.06
C GLN A 208 -12.67 -7.66 11.16
N ILE A 209 -13.24 -6.52 11.54
CA ILE A 209 -13.07 -5.23 10.85
C ILE A 209 -11.71 -4.58 11.17
N THR A 210 -11.24 -3.74 10.25
CA THR A 210 -9.99 -2.99 10.35
C THR A 210 -10.16 -1.73 11.21
N ASN A 211 -11.26 -1.00 11.02
CA ASN A 211 -11.53 0.29 11.63
C ASN A 211 -12.39 0.14 12.89
N ILE A 212 -11.86 -0.54 13.92
CA ILE A 212 -12.59 -0.81 15.16
C ILE A 212 -13.00 0.46 15.91
N ASP A 213 -12.24 1.55 15.75
CA ASP A 213 -12.51 2.88 16.27
C ASP A 213 -13.73 3.54 15.62
N LEU A 214 -14.10 3.11 14.41
CA LEU A 214 -15.21 3.62 13.63
C LEU A 214 -16.35 2.60 13.49
N ARG A 215 -16.39 1.58 14.35
CA ARG A 215 -17.38 0.50 14.29
C ARG A 215 -18.82 1.01 14.24
N GLY A 216 -19.14 2.06 15.01
CA GLY A 216 -20.47 2.67 15.00
C GLY A 216 -20.84 3.20 13.60
N SER A 217 -19.97 3.98 12.99
CA SER A 217 -20.17 4.52 11.63
C SER A 217 -20.19 3.43 10.56
N VAL A 218 -19.35 2.40 10.69
CA VAL A 218 -19.36 1.24 9.79
C VAL A 218 -20.70 0.51 9.85
N ASN A 219 -21.19 0.20 11.05
CA ASN A 219 -22.46 -0.50 11.24
C ASN A 219 -23.63 0.32 10.70
N GLN A 220 -23.70 1.62 11.04
CA GLN A 220 -24.74 2.52 10.53
C GLN A 220 -24.72 2.58 9.00
N THR A 221 -23.54 2.64 8.39
CA THR A 221 -23.40 2.65 6.93
C THR A 221 -23.87 1.31 6.33
N ALA A 222 -23.53 0.18 6.95
CA ALA A 222 -23.92 -1.15 6.49
C ALA A 222 -25.43 -1.43 6.63
N GLU A 223 -26.12 -0.75 7.54
CA GLU A 223 -27.59 -0.82 7.65
C GLU A 223 -28.31 -0.17 6.46
N VAL A 224 -27.70 0.88 5.88
CA VAL A 224 -28.30 1.67 4.78
C VAL A 224 -27.80 1.20 3.41
N VAL A 225 -26.53 0.82 3.31
CA VAL A 225 -25.86 0.47 2.05
C VAL A 225 -25.92 -1.04 1.83
N VAL A 226 -26.55 -1.46 0.73
CA VAL A 226 -26.59 -2.88 0.37
C VAL A 226 -25.18 -3.40 0.04
N PRO A 227 -24.86 -4.68 0.33
CA PRO A 227 -23.52 -5.24 0.12
C PRO A 227 -22.97 -5.06 -1.30
N ARG A 228 -23.84 -5.10 -2.32
CA ARG A 228 -23.46 -4.85 -3.71
C ARG A 228 -22.83 -3.47 -3.90
N ASP A 229 -23.41 -2.44 -3.31
CA ASP A 229 -22.94 -1.06 -3.50
C ASP A 229 -21.63 -0.82 -2.74
N ALA A 230 -21.47 -1.42 -1.55
CA ALA A 230 -20.20 -1.44 -0.85
C ALA A 230 -19.10 -2.15 -1.66
N ALA A 231 -19.42 -3.29 -2.29
CA ALA A 231 -18.51 -3.98 -3.19
C ALA A 231 -18.15 -3.15 -4.45
N CYS A 232 -19.11 -2.42 -5.00
CA CYS A 232 -18.87 -1.46 -6.08
C CYS A 232 -17.90 -0.36 -5.65
N ALA A 233 -18.05 0.20 -4.44
CA ALA A 233 -17.15 1.22 -3.91
C ALA A 233 -15.71 0.67 -3.70
N VAL A 234 -15.58 -0.55 -3.17
CA VAL A 234 -14.30 -1.26 -3.07
C VAL A 234 -13.65 -1.42 -4.45
N SER A 235 -14.39 -1.97 -5.42
CA SER A 235 -13.88 -2.20 -6.78
C SER A 235 -13.50 -0.89 -7.49
N ALA A 236 -14.28 0.17 -7.31
CA ALA A 236 -13.99 1.48 -7.88
C ALA A 236 -12.66 2.05 -7.33
N LEU A 237 -12.41 1.91 -6.03
CA LEU A 237 -11.16 2.33 -5.40
C LEU A 237 -9.97 1.49 -5.91
N GLU A 238 -10.11 0.17 -6.01
CA GLU A 238 -9.09 -0.73 -6.58
C GLU A 238 -8.73 -0.36 -8.02
N HIS A 239 -9.74 -0.06 -8.85
CA HIS A 239 -9.51 0.43 -10.21
C HIS A 239 -8.82 1.80 -10.22
N ALA A 240 -9.17 2.69 -9.31
CA ALA A 240 -8.54 4.00 -9.21
C ALA A 240 -7.06 3.89 -8.80
N PHE A 241 -6.70 2.97 -7.88
CA PHE A 241 -5.30 2.69 -7.56
C PHE A 241 -4.46 2.31 -8.78
N LYS A 242 -4.99 1.45 -9.65
CA LYS A 242 -4.31 1.05 -10.89
C LYS A 242 -4.13 2.21 -11.88
N ARG A 243 -5.07 3.16 -11.90
CA ARG A 243 -5.10 4.25 -12.90
C ARG A 243 -4.43 5.55 -12.44
N ILE A 244 -4.21 5.73 -11.14
CA ILE A 244 -3.73 7.00 -10.57
C ILE A 244 -2.41 7.51 -11.16
N GLN A 245 -1.58 6.61 -11.71
CA GLN A 245 -0.33 7.00 -12.35
C GLN A 245 -0.54 7.86 -13.59
N VAL A 246 -1.61 7.60 -14.36
CA VAL A 246 -1.89 8.26 -15.64
C VAL A 246 -3.13 9.14 -15.61
N ALA A 247 -4.02 8.95 -14.63
CA ALA A 247 -5.29 9.65 -14.56
C ALA A 247 -5.16 11.16 -14.26
N ASN A 248 -6.18 11.91 -14.68
CA ASN A 248 -6.46 13.22 -14.09
C ASN A 248 -7.05 12.99 -12.68
N LEU A 249 -6.36 13.49 -11.65
CA LEU A 249 -6.69 13.18 -10.26
C LEU A 249 -8.07 13.72 -9.85
N GLN A 250 -8.42 14.91 -10.30
CA GLN A 250 -9.72 15.53 -9.99
C GLN A 250 -10.86 14.73 -10.63
N LEU A 251 -10.78 14.46 -11.93
CA LEU A 251 -11.83 13.70 -12.62
C LEU A 251 -11.99 12.27 -12.07
N MET A 252 -10.88 11.64 -11.68
CA MET A 252 -10.91 10.33 -11.02
C MET A 252 -11.64 10.40 -9.68
N LEU A 253 -11.34 11.42 -8.86
CA LEU A 253 -12.02 11.65 -7.58
C LEU A 253 -13.50 11.98 -7.77
N ASP A 254 -13.84 12.82 -8.74
CA ASP A 254 -15.23 13.16 -9.05
C ASP A 254 -16.05 11.90 -9.32
N ASN A 255 -15.55 11.01 -10.18
CA ASN A 255 -16.23 9.74 -10.48
C ASN A 255 -16.37 8.86 -9.24
N LEU A 256 -15.30 8.69 -8.46
CA LEU A 256 -15.34 7.89 -7.22
C LEU A 256 -16.40 8.42 -6.24
N LEU A 257 -16.42 9.72 -6.01
CA LEU A 257 -17.29 10.34 -5.01
C LEU A 257 -18.74 10.42 -5.49
N LEU A 258 -19.00 10.59 -6.78
CA LEU A 258 -20.36 10.61 -7.33
C LEU A 258 -21.02 9.24 -7.29
N ASP A 259 -20.25 8.17 -7.44
CA ASP A 259 -20.74 6.79 -7.41
C ASP A 259 -20.95 6.28 -5.98
N TRP A 260 -20.46 6.98 -4.96
CA TRP A 260 -20.71 6.60 -3.56
C TRP A 260 -22.20 6.71 -3.20
N PRO A 261 -22.74 5.74 -2.46
CA PRO A 261 -24.12 5.82 -1.99
C PRO A 261 -24.29 7.04 -1.07
N THR A 262 -25.52 7.53 -0.99
CA THR A 262 -25.88 8.59 -0.03
C THR A 262 -26.33 7.93 1.25
N VAL A 263 -25.67 8.25 2.37
CA VAL A 263 -26.01 7.72 3.69
C VAL A 263 -26.40 8.90 4.56
N PRO A 264 -27.65 8.94 5.09
CA PRO A 264 -28.09 10.04 5.94
C PRO A 264 -27.18 10.22 7.17
N ALA A 265 -27.02 11.46 7.62
CA ALA A 265 -26.42 11.71 8.92
C ALA A 265 -27.34 11.10 9.99
N GLY A 266 -26.75 10.32 10.92
CA GLY A 266 -27.44 9.77 12.09
C GLY A 266 -27.82 10.83 13.11
#